data_AF-A0A7K1KUV2-F1
#
_entry.id   AF-A0A7K1KUV2-F1
#
_cell.length_a   1.000
_cell.length_b   1.000
_cell.length_c   1.000
_cell.angle_alpha   90.00
_cell.angle_beta   90.00
_cell.angle_gamma   90.00
#
_symmetry.space_group_name_H-M   'P 1'
#
loop_
_entity.id
_entity.type
_entity.pdbx_description
1 polymer ?
#
loop_
_entity_poly.entity_id
_entity_poly.type
_entity_poly.pdbx_seq_one_letter_code
_entity_poly.pdbx_strand_id
1 'polypeptide(L)'
;MNDDELLARVRAAFETLDPLPEGVLAAGRSALAWRAPSSVLAGLTGDLAGRVASGVRGGGVREITGRLIPSAAADVHVRQPGLAPGEVTARVEPGGLFCLPRVPEGVVSLDLRFPDGTSVVTSWVRL
;
A
#
# COMPACT_ATOMS: atom_id res chain seq x y z
N MET A 1 32.05 -5.78 42.69
CA MET A 1 31.38 -5.52 41.42
C MET A 1 30.55 -6.73 41.09
N ASN A 2 29.23 -6.59 41.05
CA ASN A 2 28.32 -7.69 40.71
C ASN A 2 27.93 -7.64 39.22
N ASP A 3 27.25 -8.68 38.75
CA ASP A 3 26.84 -8.78 37.34
C ASP A 3 25.83 -7.68 36.97
N ASP A 4 24.98 -7.25 37.89
CA ASP A 4 24.00 -6.17 37.66
C ASP A 4 24.67 -4.82 37.41
N GLU A 5 25.72 -4.50 38.18
CA GLU A 5 26.55 -3.31 38.02
C GLU A 5 27.31 -3.33 36.70
N LEU A 6 27.80 -4.51 36.29
CA LEU A 6 28.45 -4.69 35.00
C LEU A 6 27.46 -4.47 33.86
N LEU A 7 26.29 -5.09 33.92
CA LEU A 7 25.23 -4.96 32.91
C LEU A 7 24.69 -3.54 32.82
N ALA A 8 24.56 -2.83 33.96
CA ALA A 8 24.16 -1.42 33.99
C ALA A 8 25.18 -0.52 33.28
N ARG A 9 26.48 -0.76 33.49
CA ARG A 9 27.55 -0.01 32.83
C ARG A 9 27.62 -0.28 31.33
N VAL A 10 27.43 -1.54 30.92
CA VAL A 10 27.37 -1.90 29.49
C VAL A 10 26.19 -1.20 28.83
N ARG A 11 25.00 -1.23 29.44
CA ARG A 11 23.80 -0.56 28.91
C ARG A 11 24.02 0.95 28.74
N ALA A 12 24.55 1.63 29.74
CA ALA A 12 24.84 3.06 29.67
C ALA A 12 25.84 3.41 28.56
N ALA A 13 26.83 2.54 28.31
CA ALA A 13 27.76 2.72 27.20
C ALA A 13 27.07 2.60 25.84
N PHE A 14 26.11 1.68 25.67
CA PHE A 14 25.33 1.54 24.44
C PHE A 14 24.34 2.69 24.23
N GLU A 15 23.70 3.19 25.29
CA GLU A 15 22.83 4.37 25.22
C GLU A 15 23.59 5.62 24.76
N THR A 16 24.88 5.71 25.08
CA THR A 16 25.75 6.82 24.62
C THR A 16 26.08 6.72 23.12
N LEU A 17 26.04 5.51 22.56
CA LEU A 17 26.37 5.22 21.16
C LEU A 17 25.12 5.13 20.26
N ASP A 18 23.93 5.34 20.83
CA ASP A 18 22.65 5.39 20.12
C ASP A 18 22.22 6.88 20.02
N PRO A 19 22.03 7.45 18.82
CA PRO A 19 21.73 6.79 17.55
C PRO A 19 22.94 6.14 16.86
N LEU A 20 22.71 4.95 16.29
CA LEU A 20 23.68 4.26 15.44
C LEU A 20 24.19 5.19 14.32
N PRO A 21 25.52 5.30 14.07
CA PRO A 21 26.05 6.18 13.04
C PRO A 21 25.46 5.93 11.65
N GLU A 22 25.15 7.00 10.91
CA GLU A 22 24.45 6.92 9.63
C GLU A 22 25.13 5.99 8.61
N GLY A 23 26.47 5.98 8.57
CA GLY A 23 27.23 5.11 7.67
C GLY A 23 27.01 3.62 7.94
N VAL A 24 26.84 3.23 9.21
CA VAL A 24 26.57 1.85 9.61
C VAL A 24 25.13 1.46 9.26
N LEU A 25 24.17 2.37 9.51
CA LEU A 25 22.78 2.18 9.10
C LEU A 25 22.64 2.05 7.58
N ALA A 26 23.31 2.92 6.82
CA ALA A 26 23.33 2.89 5.36
C ALA A 26 23.91 1.57 4.84
N ALA A 27 25.07 1.14 5.37
CA ALA A 27 25.70 -0.11 4.98
C ALA A 27 24.83 -1.34 5.29
N GLY A 28 24.18 -1.37 6.46
CA GLY A 28 23.24 -2.43 6.82
C GLY A 28 22.04 -2.52 5.88
N ARG A 29 21.45 -1.37 5.52
CA ARG A 29 20.36 -1.29 4.53
C ARG A 29 20.81 -1.78 3.15
N SER A 30 22.00 -1.40 2.71
CA SER A 30 22.57 -1.84 1.43
C SER A 30 22.81 -3.36 1.39
N ALA A 31 23.26 -3.97 2.48
CA ALA A 31 23.46 -5.41 2.56
C ALA A 31 22.14 -6.20 2.56
N LEU A 32 21.11 -5.70 3.26
CA LEU A 32 19.77 -6.31 3.31
C LEU A 32 18.97 -6.12 2.02
N ALA A 33 19.24 -5.06 1.25
CA ALA A 33 18.59 -4.79 -0.03
C ALA A 33 18.70 -5.96 -1.03
N TRP A 34 19.78 -6.74 -0.95
CA TRP A 34 20.02 -7.89 -1.84
C TRP A 34 19.09 -9.08 -1.53
N ARG A 35 18.44 -9.09 -0.36
CA ARG A 35 17.48 -10.12 0.06
C ARG A 35 16.01 -9.73 -0.13
N ALA A 36 15.72 -8.43 -0.25
CA ALA A 36 14.37 -7.93 -0.52
C ALA A 36 14.42 -6.67 -1.41
N PRO A 37 14.77 -6.82 -2.70
CA PRO A 37 14.98 -5.69 -3.62
C PRO A 37 13.77 -4.76 -3.71
N SER A 38 12.57 -5.31 -3.56
CA SER A 38 11.30 -4.56 -3.59
C SER A 38 11.15 -3.54 -2.46
N SER A 39 11.76 -3.76 -1.30
CA SER A 39 11.64 -2.86 -0.14
C SER A 39 12.39 -1.54 -0.31
N VAL A 40 13.53 -1.57 -1.03
CA VAL A 40 14.30 -0.37 -1.38
C VAL A 40 13.57 0.46 -2.43
N LEU A 41 12.96 -0.21 -3.43
CA LEU A 41 12.13 0.45 -4.42
C LEU A 41 10.90 1.12 -3.79
N ALA A 42 10.25 0.45 -2.82
CA ALA A 42 9.11 1.02 -2.10
C ALA A 42 9.46 2.32 -1.33
N GLY A 43 10.66 2.39 -0.75
CA GLY A 43 11.15 3.62 -0.11
C GLY A 43 11.35 4.77 -1.10
N LEU A 44 11.93 4.51 -2.26
CA LEU A 44 12.15 5.52 -3.30
C LEU A 44 10.85 6.04 -3.93
N THR A 45 9.85 5.16 -4.11
CA THR A 45 8.52 5.57 -4.58
C THR A 45 7.81 6.46 -3.57
N GLY A 46 7.99 6.21 -2.26
CA GLY A 46 7.45 7.05 -1.18
C GLY A 46 8.04 8.46 -1.12
N ASP A 47 9.29 8.65 -1.57
CA ASP A 47 9.91 9.98 -1.65
C ASP A 47 9.42 10.80 -2.85
N LEU A 48 9.04 10.14 -3.96
CA LEU A 48 8.41 10.79 -5.12
C LEU A 48 6.92 11.08 -4.89
N ALA A 49 6.23 10.22 -4.14
CA ALA A 49 4.85 10.39 -3.72
C ALA A 49 4.79 11.11 -2.36
N GLY A 50 4.92 12.44 -2.39
CA GLY A 50 4.98 13.34 -1.22
C GLY A 50 4.40 12.79 0.09
N ARG A 51 5.28 12.66 1.09
CA ARG A 51 5.05 12.42 2.53
C ARG A 51 3.60 12.05 2.92
N VAL A 52 3.31 10.76 2.91
CA VAL A 52 2.47 10.13 3.93
C VAL A 52 3.31 9.01 4.55
N ALA A 53 3.70 9.18 5.81
CA ALA A 53 4.40 8.15 6.56
C ALA A 53 3.46 6.92 6.71
N SER A 54 3.57 6.00 5.77
CA SER A 54 2.84 4.73 5.77
C SER A 54 3.51 3.81 6.79
N GLY A 55 3.03 3.87 8.04
CA GLY A 55 3.11 2.70 8.90
C GLY A 55 2.47 1.53 8.16
N VAL A 56 3.02 0.32 8.30
CA VAL A 56 2.73 -0.90 7.51
C VAL A 56 1.27 -1.42 7.65
N ARG A 57 0.35 -0.59 8.12
CA ARG A 57 -1.08 -0.68 7.86
C ARG A 57 -1.53 0.69 7.30
N GLY A 58 -1.44 0.83 5.98
CA GLY A 58 -1.84 2.05 5.27
C GLY A 58 -3.28 2.44 5.65
N GLY A 59 -3.52 3.75 5.76
CA GLY A 59 -4.77 4.35 6.22
C GLY A 59 -6.02 3.91 5.46
N GLY A 60 -7.19 4.41 5.87
CA GLY A 60 -8.54 3.95 5.48
C GLY A 60 -8.95 4.03 4.01
N VAL A 61 -8.00 3.97 3.07
CA VAL A 61 -8.19 3.77 1.64
C VAL A 61 -7.28 2.64 1.13
N ARG A 62 -7.72 1.98 0.06
CA ARG A 62 -7.06 0.85 -0.61
C ARG A 62 -7.05 1.11 -2.11
N GLU A 63 -6.06 0.55 -2.79
CA GLU A 63 -6.02 0.52 -4.25
C GLU A 63 -6.63 -0.79 -4.75
N ILE A 64 -7.51 -0.71 -5.76
CA ILE A 64 -8.01 -1.88 -6.47
C ILE A 64 -7.59 -1.79 -7.94
N THR A 65 -6.80 -2.76 -8.38
CA THR A 65 -6.47 -2.96 -9.79
C THR A 65 -7.11 -4.24 -10.29
N GLY A 66 -7.60 -4.24 -11.53
CA GLY A 66 -8.19 -5.44 -12.13
C GLY A 66 -8.06 -5.48 -13.64
N ARG A 67 -8.49 -6.60 -14.21
CA ARG A 67 -8.50 -6.83 -15.65
C ARG A 67 -9.77 -7.53 -16.11
N LEU A 68 -10.38 -7.05 -17.19
CA LEU A 68 -11.46 -7.73 -17.91
C LEU A 68 -10.91 -8.73 -18.92
N ILE A 69 -11.49 -9.93 -18.90
CA ILE A 69 -11.17 -11.02 -19.82
C ILE A 69 -12.50 -11.63 -20.29
N PRO A 70 -12.84 -11.57 -21.59
CA PRO A 70 -12.10 -10.87 -22.66
C PRO A 70 -12.02 -9.34 -22.43
N SER A 71 -11.06 -8.68 -23.09
CA SER A 71 -10.93 -7.22 -22.98
C SER A 71 -12.15 -6.53 -23.57
N ALA A 72 -12.70 -5.59 -22.82
CA ALA A 72 -13.84 -4.78 -23.22
C ALA A 72 -13.75 -3.40 -22.56
N ALA A 73 -14.22 -2.37 -23.26
CA ALA A 73 -14.41 -1.07 -22.66
C ALA A 73 -15.60 -1.10 -21.70
N ALA A 74 -15.42 -0.58 -20.49
CA ALA A 74 -16.46 -0.46 -19.47
C ALA A 74 -16.13 0.69 -18.52
N ASP A 75 -17.14 1.17 -17.80
CA ASP A 75 -16.98 2.05 -16.65
C ASP A 75 -17.14 1.21 -15.37
N VAL A 76 -16.18 1.30 -14.46
CA VAL A 76 -16.18 0.59 -13.18
C VAL A 76 -16.63 1.55 -12.09
N HIS A 77 -17.66 1.18 -11.36
CA HIS A 77 -18.18 1.92 -10.22
C HIS A 77 -18.02 1.12 -8.93
N VAL A 78 -17.49 1.74 -7.88
CA VAL A 78 -17.48 1.14 -6.55
C VAL A 78 -18.85 1.32 -5.92
N ARG A 79 -19.38 0.22 -5.38
CA ARG A 79 -20.53 0.19 -4.49
C ARG A 79 -20.02 -0.07 -3.09
N GLN A 80 -20.38 0.80 -2.16
CA GLN A 80 -20.11 0.65 -0.74
C GLN A 80 -21.25 1.27 0.07
N PRO A 81 -21.70 0.66 1.19
CA PRO A 81 -22.69 1.28 2.06
C PRO A 81 -22.22 2.65 2.56
N GLY A 82 -23.07 3.67 2.42
CA GLY A 82 -22.77 5.05 2.84
C GLY A 82 -21.93 5.86 1.85
N LEU A 83 -21.46 5.28 0.75
CA LEU A 83 -20.79 5.98 -0.33
C LEU A 83 -21.81 6.50 -1.35
N ALA A 84 -21.64 7.72 -1.86
CA ALA A 84 -22.52 8.22 -2.90
C ALA A 84 -22.29 7.43 -4.21
N PRO A 85 -23.36 7.08 -4.96
CA PRO A 85 -23.19 6.41 -6.24
C PRO A 85 -22.30 7.20 -7.19
N GLY A 86 -21.29 6.54 -7.77
CA GLY A 86 -20.38 7.17 -8.72
C GLY A 86 -19.28 8.04 -8.11
N GLU A 87 -19.14 8.06 -6.78
CA GLU A 87 -18.08 8.80 -6.09
C GLU A 87 -16.68 8.24 -6.40
N VAL A 88 -16.56 6.92 -6.52
CA VAL A 88 -15.29 6.24 -6.84
C VAL A 88 -15.50 5.42 -8.11
N THR A 89 -14.86 5.86 -9.19
CA THR A 89 -15.01 5.28 -10.54
C THR A 89 -13.69 5.22 -11.29
N ALA A 90 -13.62 4.33 -12.29
CA ALA A 90 -12.51 4.24 -13.23
C ALA A 90 -13.01 3.76 -14.59
N ARG A 91 -12.31 4.14 -15.66
CA ARG A 91 -12.57 3.59 -17.00
C ARG A 91 -11.65 2.40 -17.25
N VAL A 92 -12.19 1.35 -17.86
CA VAL A 92 -11.39 0.23 -18.34
C VAL A 92 -10.68 0.65 -19.63
N GLU A 93 -9.36 0.53 -19.62
CA GLU A 93 -8.49 0.78 -20.77
C GLU A 93 -8.74 -0.24 -21.90
N PRO A 94 -8.36 0.04 -23.16
CA PRO A 94 -8.53 -0.89 -24.29
C PRO A 94 -7.91 -2.29 -24.08
N GLY A 95 -6.88 -2.40 -23.23
CA GLY A 95 -6.26 -3.68 -22.84
C GLY A 95 -7.02 -4.47 -21.76
N GLY A 96 -8.13 -3.93 -21.27
CA GLY A 96 -8.98 -4.52 -20.25
C GLY A 96 -8.59 -4.15 -18.83
N LEU A 97 -7.56 -3.32 -18.63
CA LEU A 97 -7.05 -2.94 -17.32
C LEU A 97 -7.86 -1.78 -16.72
N PHE A 98 -7.98 -1.74 -15.41
CA PHE A 98 -8.48 -0.58 -14.68
C PHE A 98 -7.78 -0.44 -13.32
N CYS A 99 -7.75 0.79 -12.80
CA CYS A 99 -7.23 1.10 -11.48
C CYS A 99 -8.17 2.08 -10.75
N LEU A 100 -8.52 1.73 -9.51
CA LEU A 100 -9.23 2.56 -8.55
C LEU A 100 -8.24 2.88 -7.41
N PRO A 101 -7.55 4.04 -7.44
CA PRO A 101 -6.39 4.29 -6.58
C PRO A 101 -6.76 4.60 -5.12
N ARG A 102 -8.00 5.00 -4.85
CA ARG A 102 -8.46 5.41 -3.52
C ARG A 102 -9.88 4.92 -3.25
N VAL A 103 -10.00 3.64 -2.91
CA VAL A 103 -11.25 3.04 -2.45
C VAL A 103 -11.29 3.06 -0.93
N PRO A 104 -12.28 3.67 -0.27
CA PRO A 104 -12.40 3.62 1.18
C PRO A 104 -12.39 2.18 1.71
N GLU A 105 -11.83 1.98 2.89
CA GLU A 105 -11.89 0.68 3.57
C GLU A 105 -13.35 0.33 3.92
N GLY A 106 -13.69 -0.96 3.81
CA GLY A 106 -15.05 -1.42 4.03
C GLY A 106 -15.44 -2.61 3.17
N VAL A 107 -16.75 -2.87 3.13
CA VAL A 107 -17.33 -3.91 2.27
C VAL A 107 -17.69 -3.28 0.93
N VAL A 108 -17.08 -3.75 -0.14
CA VAL A 108 -17.19 -3.19 -1.49
C VAL A 108 -17.71 -4.22 -2.49
N SER A 109 -18.39 -3.75 -3.53
CA SER A 109 -18.78 -4.51 -4.72
C SER A 109 -18.50 -3.63 -5.93
N LEU A 110 -18.10 -4.22 -7.06
CA LEU A 110 -17.87 -3.48 -8.30
C LEU A 110 -19.10 -3.64 -9.21
N ASP A 111 -19.58 -2.54 -9.77
CA ASP A 111 -20.56 -2.50 -10.86
C ASP A 111 -19.84 -2.06 -12.13
N LEU A 112 -19.71 -2.99 -13.08
CA LEU A 112 -19.10 -2.77 -14.36
C LEU A 112 -20.19 -2.52 -15.39
N ARG A 113 -20.17 -1.33 -15.99
CA ARG A 113 -21.17 -0.89 -16.97
C ARG A 113 -20.55 -0.84 -18.35
N PHE A 114 -21.11 -1.63 -19.25
CA PHE A 114 -20.67 -1.71 -20.63
C PHE A 114 -21.45 -0.71 -21.50
N PRO A 115 -20.88 -0.23 -22.63
CA PRO A 115 -21.54 0.72 -23.51
C PRO A 115 -22.86 0.23 -24.12
N ASP A 116 -23.05 -1.08 -24.20
CA ASP A 116 -24.27 -1.72 -24.70
C ASP A 116 -25.40 -1.76 -23.66
N GLY A 117 -25.17 -1.21 -22.46
CA GLY A 117 -26.11 -1.20 -21.34
C GLY A 117 -26.04 -2.45 -20.45
N THR A 118 -25.20 -3.44 -20.79
CA THR A 118 -24.95 -4.59 -19.92
C THR A 118 -24.29 -4.13 -18.63
N SER A 119 -24.67 -4.74 -17.50
CA SER A 119 -24.00 -4.56 -16.21
C SER A 119 -23.60 -5.89 -15.60
N VAL A 120 -22.39 -5.94 -15.05
CA VAL A 120 -21.88 -7.06 -14.25
C VAL A 120 -21.56 -6.54 -12.86
N VAL A 121 -22.12 -7.20 -11.84
CA VAL A 121 -21.93 -6.82 -10.44
C VAL A 121 -21.21 -7.95 -9.72
N THR A 122 -20.12 -7.62 -9.03
CA THR A 122 -19.39 -8.60 -8.23
C THR A 122 -20.07 -8.84 -6.89
N SER A 123 -19.77 -9.99 -6.27
CA SER A 123 -20.06 -10.20 -4.86
C SER A 123 -19.39 -9.14 -3.99
N TRP A 124 -19.90 -9.01 -2.76
CA TRP A 124 -19.33 -8.14 -1.74
C TRP A 124 -18.04 -8.75 -1.18
N VAL A 125 -16.99 -7.94 -1.09
CA VAL A 125 -15.69 -8.31 -0.50
C VAL A 125 -15.25 -7.26 0.51
N ARG A 126 -14.45 -7.65 1.50
CA ARG A 126 -13.93 -6.74 2.52
C ARG A 126 -12.49 -6.36 2.18
N LEU A 127 -12.19 -5.06 2.17
CA LEU A 127 -10.86 -4.50 1.96
C LEU A 127 -10.19 -4.11 3.28
#